data_AF-A0A9R0IAT2-F1
#
_entry.id   AF-A0A9R0IAT2-F1
#
_cell.length_a   1.000
_cell.length_b   1.000
_cell.length_c   1.000
_cell.angle_alpha   90.00
_cell.angle_beta   90.00
_cell.angle_gamma   90.00
#
_symmetry.space_group_name_H-M   'P 1'
#
loop_
_entity.id
_entity.type
_entity.pdbx_description
1 polymer ?
#
loop_
_entity_poly.entity_id
_entity_poly.type
_entity_poly.pdbx_seq_one_letter_code
_entity_poly.pdbx_strand_id
1 'polypeptide(L)'
;MAWVDLNESVPDLNENVPESSQYRLITDGQEVIVNPPSVGMCFTTGHEFFEFCQLYAFKEGFEMFIKSNKLKKEYKEKGVSKSGVGKYEAKPHMMELIRLKCKKGGVKKGVGSNVTGCKMNIYGVSRDGLFTILTCDLQHNHPLNPDCSRLMVNYRCIDGTTFKRAMINDMGGVSISKNFGTHLIEKGGYENITFNNRDLRNAINVERRSSRFSAADAAGLDAYFKAQRDLHPEFYSSIQVDDDGVFTNAFWSDARSRGTCKYFGDVITFDTTFACNRYVF
;
A
#
# COMPACT_ATOMS: atom_id res chain seq x y z
N MET A 1 -41.76 -51.66 -40.51
CA MET A 1 -41.11 -50.52 -41.21
C MET A 1 -41.32 -49.29 -40.35
N ALA A 2 -40.33 -48.95 -39.51
CA ALA A 2 -40.04 -47.64 -38.88
C ALA A 2 -39.04 -47.88 -37.73
N TRP A 3 -37.92 -47.17 -37.76
CA TRP A 3 -36.93 -47.07 -36.67
C TRP A 3 -37.12 -45.72 -35.98
N VAL A 4 -37.00 -45.66 -34.64
CA VAL A 4 -36.72 -44.43 -33.87
C VAL A 4 -35.83 -44.79 -32.66
N ASP A 5 -34.86 -43.91 -32.42
CA ASP A 5 -33.69 -44.00 -31.55
C ASP A 5 -33.92 -44.15 -30.04
N LEU A 6 -32.93 -44.81 -29.40
CA LEU A 6 -32.71 -44.94 -27.96
C LEU A 6 -31.53 -44.08 -27.53
N ASN A 7 -31.74 -43.13 -26.62
CA ASN A 7 -31.11 -43.12 -25.28
C ASN A 7 -31.33 -41.80 -24.54
N GLU A 8 -31.93 -41.94 -23.36
CA GLU A 8 -32.12 -40.93 -22.32
C GLU A 8 -30.79 -40.55 -21.64
N SER A 9 -30.63 -39.29 -21.21
CA SER A 9 -30.02 -38.95 -19.91
C SER A 9 -30.14 -37.46 -19.55
N VAL A 10 -30.86 -37.24 -18.43
CA VAL A 10 -30.75 -36.22 -17.37
C VAL A 10 -30.97 -34.72 -17.72
N PRO A 11 -31.94 -34.04 -17.07
CA PRO A 11 -32.23 -32.63 -17.30
C PRO A 11 -31.25 -31.67 -16.62
N ASP A 12 -30.96 -30.61 -17.36
CA ASP A 12 -30.15 -29.44 -17.04
C ASP A 12 -30.77 -28.63 -15.88
N LEU A 13 -30.06 -28.50 -14.75
CA LEU A 13 -30.40 -27.59 -13.66
C LEU A 13 -29.58 -26.32 -13.81
N ASN A 14 -29.92 -25.54 -14.83
CA ASN A 14 -29.47 -24.17 -15.01
C ASN A 14 -30.52 -23.24 -14.36
N GLU A 15 -30.49 -23.14 -13.03
CA GLU A 15 -31.32 -22.15 -12.32
C GLU A 15 -30.68 -20.76 -12.40
N ASN A 16 -31.22 -19.96 -13.32
CA ASN A 16 -31.38 -18.49 -13.27
C ASN A 16 -30.42 -17.70 -12.37
N VAL A 17 -29.25 -17.35 -12.90
CA VAL A 17 -28.48 -16.19 -12.43
C VAL A 17 -29.07 -14.93 -13.09
N PRO A 18 -29.52 -13.90 -12.34
CA PRO A 18 -30.11 -12.70 -12.92
C PRO A 18 -29.12 -11.97 -13.82
N GLU A 19 -29.58 -11.61 -15.02
CA GLU A 19 -28.86 -10.90 -16.10
C GLU A 19 -28.35 -9.48 -15.73
N SER A 20 -28.44 -9.07 -14.46
CA SER A 20 -28.19 -7.70 -13.98
C SER A 20 -26.82 -7.49 -13.32
N SER A 21 -25.85 -8.38 -13.49
CA SER A 21 -24.56 -8.35 -12.76
C SER A 21 -23.32 -8.13 -13.63
N GLN A 22 -23.50 -7.69 -14.88
CA GLN A 22 -22.40 -7.35 -15.78
C GLN A 22 -22.11 -5.84 -15.74
N TYR A 23 -20.90 -5.46 -15.31
CA TYR A 23 -20.48 -4.05 -15.23
C TYR A 23 -19.37 -3.73 -16.24
N ARG A 24 -19.63 -2.72 -17.08
CA ARG A 24 -18.78 -2.24 -18.19
C ARG A 24 -17.64 -1.36 -17.67
N LEU A 25 -16.41 -1.59 -18.13
CA LEU A 25 -15.30 -0.64 -18.03
C LEU A 25 -14.71 -0.40 -19.41
N ILE A 26 -14.38 0.86 -19.69
CA ILE A 26 -13.59 1.27 -20.84
C ILE A 26 -12.14 1.40 -20.37
N THR A 27 -11.27 0.53 -20.86
CA THR A 27 -9.80 0.67 -20.76
C THR A 27 -9.26 0.61 -22.18
N ASP A 28 -8.51 1.63 -22.62
CA ASP A 28 -7.97 1.76 -23.99
C ASP A 28 -9.01 1.60 -25.12
N GLY A 29 -10.25 2.03 -24.87
CA GLY A 29 -11.35 1.89 -25.84
C GLY A 29 -11.92 0.48 -25.97
N GLN A 30 -11.51 -0.47 -25.13
CA GLN A 30 -12.06 -1.83 -25.10
C GLN A 30 -12.91 -2.07 -23.84
N GLU A 31 -14.12 -2.62 -24.04
CA GLU A 31 -15.04 -3.00 -22.97
C GLU A 31 -14.58 -4.30 -22.29
N VAL A 32 -14.22 -4.23 -21.00
CA VAL A 32 -13.90 -5.43 -20.21
C VAL A 32 -15.05 -5.78 -19.26
N ILE A 33 -15.76 -6.85 -19.58
CA ILE A 33 -16.74 -7.48 -18.69
C ILE A 33 -15.96 -8.15 -17.55
N VAL A 34 -16.16 -7.67 -16.32
CA VAL A 34 -15.61 -8.35 -15.13
C VAL A 34 -16.73 -9.12 -14.49
N ASN A 35 -16.74 -10.43 -14.72
CA ASN A 35 -17.68 -11.33 -14.06
C ASN A 35 -17.37 -11.40 -12.55
N PRO A 36 -18.38 -11.57 -11.68
CA PRO A 36 -18.15 -11.81 -10.26
C PRO A 36 -17.24 -13.03 -10.06
N PRO A 37 -16.34 -13.01 -9.06
CA PRO A 37 -15.52 -14.16 -8.72
C PRO A 37 -16.38 -15.38 -8.41
N SER A 38 -16.10 -16.51 -9.04
CA SER A 38 -16.81 -17.78 -8.80
C SER A 38 -15.84 -18.93 -8.59
N VAL A 39 -16.30 -19.94 -7.86
CA VAL A 39 -15.52 -21.17 -7.63
C VAL A 39 -15.23 -21.83 -8.97
N GLY A 40 -13.98 -22.26 -9.17
CA GLY A 40 -13.51 -22.88 -10.40
C GLY A 40 -12.86 -21.93 -11.41
N MET A 41 -12.98 -20.61 -11.25
CA MET A 41 -12.22 -19.67 -12.08
C MET A 41 -10.71 -19.89 -11.93
N CYS A 42 -9.99 -19.88 -13.04
CA CYS A 42 -8.55 -20.16 -13.12
C CYS A 42 -7.79 -18.95 -13.69
N PHE A 43 -6.59 -18.75 -13.16
CA PHE A 43 -5.66 -17.68 -13.56
C PHE A 43 -4.27 -18.29 -13.78
N THR A 44 -3.43 -17.67 -14.59
CA THR A 44 -2.08 -18.20 -14.85
C THR A 44 -1.17 -18.01 -13.64
N THR A 45 -1.39 -16.96 -12.85
CA THR A 45 -0.58 -16.62 -11.69
C THR A 45 -1.41 -16.15 -10.50
N GLY A 46 -0.82 -16.24 -9.30
CA GLY A 46 -1.39 -15.62 -8.10
C GLY A 46 -1.51 -14.10 -8.18
N HIS A 47 -0.78 -13.45 -9.11
CA HIS A 47 -0.90 -12.02 -9.36
C HIS A 47 -2.17 -11.68 -10.14
N GLU A 48 -2.44 -12.37 -11.24
CA GLU A 48 -3.69 -12.21 -12.00
C GLU A 48 -4.92 -12.50 -11.13
N PHE A 49 -4.89 -13.58 -10.35
CA PHE A 49 -5.96 -13.87 -9.37
C PHE A 49 -6.18 -12.70 -8.40
N PHE A 50 -5.08 -12.14 -7.85
CA PHE A 50 -5.15 -11.05 -6.89
C PHE A 50 -5.70 -9.77 -7.54
N GLU A 51 -5.22 -9.41 -8.73
CA GLU A 51 -5.69 -8.23 -9.46
C GLU A 51 -7.16 -8.34 -9.85
N PHE A 52 -7.59 -9.50 -10.38
CA PHE A 52 -8.99 -9.77 -10.68
C PHE A 52 -9.89 -9.54 -9.47
N CYS A 53 -9.49 -10.09 -8.31
CA CYS A 53 -10.26 -9.94 -7.07
C CYS A 53 -10.28 -8.48 -6.56
N GLN A 54 -9.15 -7.76 -6.66
CA GLN A 54 -9.09 -6.34 -6.28
C GLN A 54 -9.93 -5.47 -7.23
N LEU A 55 -9.96 -5.78 -8.52
CA LEU A 55 -10.79 -5.08 -9.50
C LEU A 55 -12.28 -5.28 -9.24
N TYR A 56 -12.69 -6.52 -8.94
CA TYR A 56 -14.05 -6.80 -8.49
C TYR A 56 -14.40 -5.98 -7.24
N ALA A 57 -13.54 -6.01 -6.22
CA ALA A 57 -13.76 -5.27 -4.98
C ALA A 57 -13.83 -3.75 -5.17
N PHE A 58 -13.00 -3.21 -6.07
CA PHE A 58 -13.06 -1.82 -6.50
C PHE A 58 -14.40 -1.48 -7.17
N LYS A 59 -14.87 -2.31 -8.11
CA LYS A 59 -16.15 -2.09 -8.78
C LYS A 59 -17.33 -2.10 -7.83
N GLU A 60 -17.35 -3.07 -6.91
CA GLU A 60 -18.45 -3.26 -5.98
C GLU A 60 -18.45 -2.27 -4.81
N GLY A 61 -17.34 -1.62 -4.50
CA GLY A 61 -17.32 -0.61 -3.44
C GLY A 61 -16.85 -1.10 -2.08
N PHE A 62 -15.82 -1.94 -2.03
CA PHE A 62 -15.21 -2.35 -0.77
C PHE A 62 -13.72 -2.65 -0.89
N GLU A 63 -13.05 -2.81 0.27
CA GLU A 63 -11.63 -3.15 0.34
C GLU A 63 -11.43 -4.61 0.74
N MET A 64 -10.54 -5.31 0.03
CA MET A 64 -10.04 -6.63 0.40
C MET A 64 -8.63 -6.56 0.97
N PHE A 65 -8.32 -7.45 1.90
CA PHE A 65 -6.93 -7.66 2.32
C PHE A 65 -6.58 -9.15 2.34
N ILE A 66 -5.29 -9.44 2.18
CA ILE A 66 -4.77 -10.79 2.34
C ILE A 66 -4.84 -11.15 3.81
N LYS A 67 -5.79 -12.03 4.17
CA LYS A 67 -5.92 -12.56 5.53
C LYS A 67 -4.83 -13.57 5.83
N SER A 68 -4.53 -14.43 4.87
CA SER A 68 -3.49 -15.45 4.95
C SER A 68 -3.01 -15.79 3.54
N ASN A 69 -1.75 -16.19 3.43
CA ASN A 69 -1.15 -16.66 2.20
C ASN A 69 -0.15 -17.78 2.51
N LYS A 70 0.28 -18.49 1.48
CA LYS A 70 1.39 -19.43 1.56
C LYS A 70 2.33 -19.15 0.40
N LEU A 71 3.60 -18.90 0.72
CA LEU A 71 4.67 -18.72 -0.26
C LEU A 71 5.07 -20.06 -0.85
N LYS A 72 5.36 -20.09 -2.15
CA LYS A 72 5.98 -21.24 -2.79
C LYS A 72 7.36 -21.50 -2.17
N LYS A 73 7.71 -22.77 -2.05
CA LYS A 73 8.95 -23.23 -1.39
C LYS A 73 10.21 -22.58 -1.98
N GLU A 74 10.28 -22.47 -3.31
CA GLU A 74 11.41 -21.88 -4.04
C GLU A 74 11.72 -20.42 -3.65
N TYR A 75 10.69 -19.61 -3.35
CA TYR A 75 10.89 -18.21 -2.94
C TYR A 75 11.25 -18.11 -1.46
N LYS A 76 10.70 -19.01 -0.64
CA LYS A 76 11.06 -19.11 0.77
C LYS A 76 12.54 -19.46 0.93
N GLU A 77 13.06 -20.37 0.11
CA GLU A 77 14.49 -20.74 0.08
C GLU A 77 15.39 -19.59 -0.38
N LYS A 78 14.87 -18.68 -1.20
CA LYS A 78 15.54 -17.42 -1.60
C LYS A 78 15.47 -16.31 -0.54
N GLY A 79 14.93 -16.60 0.65
CA GLY A 79 14.81 -15.64 1.76
C GLY A 79 13.62 -14.68 1.65
N VAL A 80 12.70 -14.90 0.70
CA VAL A 80 11.47 -14.09 0.61
C VAL A 80 10.59 -14.36 1.81
N SER A 81 10.07 -13.29 2.42
CA SER A 81 9.20 -13.41 3.58
C SER A 81 8.16 -12.29 3.63
N LYS A 82 7.15 -12.46 4.50
CA LYS A 82 6.12 -11.45 4.73
C LYS A 82 6.67 -10.14 5.29
N SER A 83 7.80 -10.20 6.01
CA SER A 83 8.48 -9.04 6.59
C SER A 83 9.67 -8.58 5.75
N GLY A 84 9.89 -9.20 4.58
CA GLY A 84 10.97 -8.83 3.68
C GLY A 84 10.71 -7.48 3.02
N VAL A 85 11.80 -6.82 2.62
CA VAL A 85 11.77 -5.52 1.95
C VAL A 85 12.48 -5.65 0.59
N GLY A 86 12.02 -4.89 -0.40
CA GLY A 86 12.61 -4.86 -1.74
C GLY A 86 12.56 -6.23 -2.42
N LYS A 87 13.71 -6.78 -2.81
CA LYS A 87 13.78 -8.08 -3.50
C LYS A 87 13.34 -9.27 -2.64
N TYR A 88 13.30 -9.12 -1.32
CA TYR A 88 12.86 -10.15 -0.37
C TYR A 88 11.39 -9.98 0.03
N GLU A 89 10.71 -8.96 -0.49
CA GLU A 89 9.28 -8.73 -0.24
C GLU A 89 8.42 -9.78 -0.96
N ALA A 90 7.50 -10.39 -0.22
CA ALA A 90 6.61 -11.39 -0.74
C ALA A 90 5.52 -10.80 -1.65
N LYS A 91 5.52 -11.21 -2.93
CA LYS A 91 4.56 -10.73 -3.94
C LYS A 91 3.50 -11.79 -4.31
N PRO A 92 2.31 -11.40 -4.81
CA PRO A 92 1.24 -12.35 -5.15
C PRO A 92 1.64 -13.49 -6.10
N HIS A 93 2.46 -13.25 -7.12
CA HIS A 93 2.92 -14.32 -8.05
C HIS A 93 3.81 -15.38 -7.37
N MET A 94 4.40 -15.06 -6.21
CA MET A 94 5.25 -15.96 -5.41
C MET A 94 4.42 -16.87 -4.49
N MET A 95 3.10 -16.68 -4.45
CA MET A 95 2.21 -17.42 -3.56
C MET A 95 1.72 -18.69 -4.25
N GLU A 96 1.57 -19.75 -3.48
CA GLU A 96 0.80 -20.95 -3.86
C GLU A 96 -0.63 -20.91 -3.32
N LEU A 97 -0.93 -19.99 -2.41
CA LEU A 97 -2.26 -19.83 -1.79
C LEU A 97 -2.46 -18.39 -1.35
N ILE A 98 -3.64 -17.84 -1.63
CA ILE A 98 -4.04 -16.50 -1.19
C ILE A 98 -5.48 -16.58 -0.67
N ARG A 99 -5.69 -16.13 0.57
CA ARG A 99 -7.02 -15.93 1.16
C ARG A 99 -7.28 -14.44 1.34
N LEU A 100 -8.26 -13.94 0.62
CA LEU A 100 -8.74 -12.57 0.69
C LEU A 100 -9.97 -12.48 1.59
N LYS A 101 -10.10 -11.38 2.32
CA LYS A 101 -11.30 -11.06 3.13
C LYS A 101 -11.67 -9.59 2.98
N CYS A 102 -12.95 -9.29 3.15
CA CYS A 102 -13.41 -7.92 3.32
C CYS A 102 -12.73 -7.28 4.54
N LYS A 103 -12.26 -6.02 4.39
CA LYS A 103 -11.63 -5.23 5.46
C LYS A 103 -12.54 -5.02 6.68
N LYS A 104 -13.86 -5.00 6.48
CA LYS A 104 -14.85 -4.95 7.57
C LYS A 104 -15.10 -6.30 8.24
N GLY A 105 -14.43 -7.38 7.82
CA GLY A 105 -14.52 -8.73 8.38
C GLY A 105 -13.61 -9.03 9.58
N GLY A 106 -12.93 -8.01 10.12
CA GLY A 106 -12.07 -8.15 11.30
C GLY A 106 -12.84 -8.39 12.61
N VAL A 107 -12.10 -8.37 13.71
CA VAL A 107 -12.66 -8.30 15.07
C VAL A 107 -12.67 -6.84 15.51
N LYS A 108 -13.78 -6.37 16.09
CA LYS A 108 -13.92 -5.00 16.60
C LYS A 108 -12.94 -4.79 17.76
N LYS A 109 -11.99 -3.85 17.61
CA LYS A 109 -10.94 -3.58 18.61
C LYS A 109 -11.25 -2.40 19.54
N GLY A 110 -12.33 -1.66 19.32
CA GLY A 110 -12.69 -0.51 20.13
C GLY A 110 -13.89 0.28 19.60
N VAL A 111 -14.24 1.36 20.31
CA VAL A 111 -15.28 2.32 19.92
C VAL A 111 -14.81 3.08 18.67
N GLY A 112 -15.68 3.22 17.66
CA GLY A 112 -15.36 3.87 16.38
C GLY A 112 -14.77 2.95 15.29
N SER A 113 -14.61 1.64 15.54
CA SER A 113 -14.18 0.69 14.52
C SER A 113 -15.29 0.42 13.48
N ASN A 114 -15.00 0.65 12.20
CA ASN A 114 -15.89 0.39 11.06
C ASN A 114 -16.01 -1.10 10.66
N VAL A 115 -15.44 -1.99 11.47
CA VAL A 115 -15.50 -3.45 11.31
C VAL A 115 -16.87 -3.97 11.73
N THR A 116 -17.49 -4.79 10.88
CA THR A 116 -18.85 -5.34 11.06
C THR A 116 -18.86 -6.86 11.25
N GLY A 117 -17.70 -7.52 11.21
CA GLY A 117 -17.63 -8.98 11.22
C GLY A 117 -18.09 -9.62 9.89
N CYS A 118 -18.02 -8.86 8.79
CA CYS A 118 -18.29 -9.34 7.44
C CYS A 118 -17.57 -10.69 7.13
N LYS A 119 -18.31 -11.64 6.55
CA LYS A 119 -17.81 -12.99 6.24
C LYS A 119 -17.34 -13.17 4.80
N MET A 120 -17.59 -12.18 3.92
CA MET A 120 -17.10 -12.19 2.55
C MET A 120 -15.63 -12.60 2.51
N ASN A 121 -15.34 -13.62 1.71
CA ASN A 121 -13.99 -14.10 1.48
C ASN A 121 -13.84 -14.80 0.14
N ILE A 122 -12.63 -14.71 -0.42
CA ILE A 122 -12.22 -15.44 -1.62
C ILE A 122 -10.94 -16.19 -1.30
N TYR A 123 -10.88 -17.46 -1.67
CA TYR A 123 -9.75 -18.34 -1.40
C TYR A 123 -9.28 -18.99 -2.70
N GLY A 124 -8.06 -18.64 -3.11
CA GLY A 124 -7.40 -19.18 -4.29
C GLY A 124 -6.17 -20.00 -3.94
N VAL A 125 -5.92 -21.05 -4.71
CA VAL A 125 -4.79 -21.96 -4.56
C VAL A 125 -4.19 -22.31 -5.92
N SER A 126 -2.88 -22.46 -5.98
CA SER A 126 -2.18 -22.95 -7.15
C SER A 126 -2.30 -24.48 -7.24
N ARG A 127 -2.87 -24.99 -8.33
CA ARG A 127 -3.01 -26.41 -8.68
C ARG A 127 -2.65 -26.59 -10.15
N ASP A 128 -1.78 -27.55 -10.43
CA ASP A 128 -1.39 -27.94 -11.79
C ASP A 128 -0.92 -26.76 -12.67
N GLY A 129 -0.23 -25.79 -12.06
CA GLY A 129 0.30 -24.61 -12.75
C GLY A 129 -0.69 -23.46 -12.92
N LEU A 130 -1.97 -23.64 -12.58
CA LEU A 130 -2.99 -22.59 -12.57
C LEU A 130 -3.35 -22.18 -11.14
N PHE A 131 -3.82 -20.95 -10.97
CA PHE A 131 -4.35 -20.45 -9.70
C PHE A 131 -5.87 -20.48 -9.75
N THR A 132 -6.50 -21.34 -8.94
CA THR A 132 -7.95 -21.60 -9.01
C THR A 132 -8.66 -21.09 -7.76
N ILE A 133 -9.83 -20.47 -7.94
CA ILE A 133 -10.73 -20.11 -6.84
C ILE A 133 -11.37 -21.39 -6.29
N LEU A 134 -11.05 -21.75 -5.05
CA LEU A 134 -11.63 -22.93 -4.39
C LEU A 134 -12.83 -22.57 -3.51
N THR A 135 -12.85 -21.38 -2.93
CA THR A 135 -13.99 -20.91 -2.13
C THR A 135 -14.26 -19.46 -2.44
N CYS A 136 -15.54 -19.13 -2.63
CA CYS A 136 -16.01 -17.78 -2.87
C CYS A 136 -17.30 -17.56 -2.11
N ASP A 137 -17.29 -16.64 -1.15
CA ASP A 137 -18.48 -16.13 -0.49
C ASP A 137 -18.46 -14.62 -0.66
N LEU A 138 -19.41 -14.10 -1.44
CA LEU A 138 -19.52 -12.70 -1.79
C LEU A 138 -20.54 -11.94 -0.92
N GLN A 139 -21.16 -12.59 0.07
CA GLN A 139 -22.20 -11.96 0.89
C GLN A 139 -21.60 -10.96 1.88
N HIS A 140 -22.17 -9.75 1.87
CA HIS A 140 -21.82 -8.68 2.79
C HIS A 140 -22.93 -8.44 3.82
N ASN A 141 -22.52 -8.03 5.03
CA ASN A 141 -23.43 -7.64 6.10
C ASN A 141 -23.43 -6.12 6.35
N HIS A 142 -22.99 -5.36 5.35
CA HIS A 142 -22.87 -3.91 5.39
C HIS A 142 -23.05 -3.35 3.98
N PRO A 143 -23.44 -2.08 3.84
CA PRO A 143 -23.50 -1.44 2.53
C PRO A 143 -22.12 -1.36 1.90
N LEU A 144 -22.11 -1.47 0.57
CA LEU A 144 -20.95 -1.21 -0.29
C LEU A 144 -21.06 0.21 -0.86
N ASN A 145 -19.96 0.76 -1.35
CA ASN A 145 -19.92 2.14 -1.85
C ASN A 145 -19.04 2.25 -3.11
N PRO A 146 -19.57 1.86 -4.29
CA PRO A 146 -18.82 1.86 -5.55
C PRO A 146 -18.40 3.27 -5.98
N ASP A 147 -19.25 4.27 -5.74
CA ASP A 147 -19.01 5.67 -6.10
C ASP A 147 -17.80 6.29 -5.36
N CYS A 148 -17.36 5.68 -4.26
CA CYS A 148 -16.24 6.15 -3.45
C CYS A 148 -15.05 5.19 -3.44
N SER A 149 -15.05 4.12 -4.25
CA SER A 149 -13.96 3.13 -4.28
C SER A 149 -12.60 3.76 -4.48
N ARG A 150 -12.46 4.71 -5.41
CA ARG A 150 -11.21 5.43 -5.68
C ARG A 150 -10.60 6.14 -4.46
N LEU A 151 -11.40 6.40 -3.42
CA LEU A 151 -10.96 7.05 -2.19
C LEU A 151 -10.60 6.04 -1.08
N MET A 152 -10.87 4.74 -1.28
CA MET A 152 -10.52 3.69 -0.34
C MET A 152 -9.01 3.42 -0.36
N VAL A 153 -8.43 3.12 0.81
CA VAL A 153 -6.97 3.11 1.03
C VAL A 153 -6.23 2.24 0.01
N ASN A 154 -6.76 1.06 -0.30
CA ASN A 154 -6.13 0.13 -1.25
C ASN A 154 -6.07 0.65 -2.69
N TYR A 155 -6.97 1.55 -3.06
CA TYR A 155 -7.14 2.01 -4.44
C TYR A 155 -6.67 3.45 -4.63
N ARG A 156 -6.21 4.10 -3.55
CA ARG A 156 -5.61 5.42 -3.64
C ARG A 156 -4.22 5.34 -4.22
N CYS A 157 -3.96 6.13 -5.25
CA CYS A 157 -2.62 6.30 -5.81
C CYS A 157 -2.40 7.74 -6.26
N ILE A 158 -1.13 8.14 -6.31
CA ILE A 158 -0.70 9.36 -6.99
C ILE A 158 0.08 8.90 -8.21
N ASP A 159 -0.43 9.19 -9.39
CA ASP A 159 0.27 8.86 -10.63
C ASP A 159 1.58 9.66 -10.76
N GLY A 160 2.53 9.10 -11.52
CA GLY A 160 3.88 9.65 -11.61
C GLY A 160 3.95 11.06 -12.20
N THR A 161 3.06 11.42 -13.12
CA THR A 161 3.03 12.76 -13.73
C THR A 161 2.51 13.79 -12.72
N THR A 162 1.42 13.47 -12.02
CA THR A 162 0.90 14.29 -10.92
C THR A 162 1.93 14.45 -9.81
N PHE A 163 2.60 13.37 -9.40
CA PHE A 163 3.62 13.43 -8.36
C PHE A 163 4.82 14.29 -8.75
N LYS A 164 5.32 14.17 -9.98
CA LYS A 164 6.41 15.03 -10.50
C LYS A 164 6.02 16.51 -10.44
N ARG A 165 4.80 16.85 -10.87
CA ARG A 165 4.30 18.24 -10.83
C ARG A 165 4.12 18.72 -9.38
N ALA A 166 3.64 17.86 -8.49
CA ALA A 166 3.56 18.17 -7.07
C ALA A 166 4.94 18.48 -6.46
N MET A 167 5.99 17.75 -6.86
CA MET A 167 7.35 18.01 -6.41
C MET A 167 7.90 19.35 -6.91
N ILE A 168 7.61 19.74 -8.16
CA ILE A 168 7.96 21.07 -8.69
C ILE A 168 7.31 22.17 -7.85
N ASN A 169 6.02 22.03 -7.55
CA ASN A 169 5.30 22.96 -6.69
C ASN A 169 5.90 23.02 -5.26
N ASP A 170 6.28 21.87 -4.70
CA ASP A 170 6.92 21.80 -3.37
C ASP A 170 8.27 22.52 -3.34
N MET A 171 9.11 22.31 -4.36
CA MET A 171 10.40 22.99 -4.50
C MET A 171 10.23 24.50 -4.68
N GLY A 172 9.18 24.92 -5.38
CA GLY A 172 8.76 26.31 -5.51
C GLY A 172 8.18 26.94 -4.23
N GLY A 173 8.08 26.19 -3.13
CA GLY A 173 7.58 26.69 -1.85
C GLY A 173 6.06 26.76 -1.74
N VAL A 174 5.31 26.15 -2.66
CA VAL A 174 3.85 26.08 -2.59
C VAL A 174 3.46 25.17 -1.42
N SER A 175 2.59 25.67 -0.53
CA SER A 175 2.12 24.86 0.58
C SER A 175 1.39 23.61 0.10
N ILE A 176 1.52 22.50 0.82
CA ILE A 176 0.92 21.20 0.43
C ILE A 176 -0.59 21.32 0.20
N SER A 177 -1.29 22.15 0.99
CA SER A 177 -2.72 22.41 0.80
C SER A 177 -3.03 23.08 -0.53
N LYS A 178 -2.26 24.10 -0.93
CA LYS A 178 -2.42 24.76 -2.23
C LYS A 178 -2.02 23.83 -3.39
N ASN A 179 -0.95 23.07 -3.22
CA ASN A 179 -0.47 22.09 -4.20
C ASN A 179 -1.51 21.00 -4.49
N PHE A 180 -2.14 20.45 -3.45
CA PHE A 180 -3.29 19.56 -3.61
C PHE A 180 -4.45 20.26 -4.35
N GLY A 181 -4.76 21.51 -4.00
CA GLY A 181 -5.79 22.31 -4.67
C GLY A 181 -5.52 22.51 -6.16
N THR A 182 -4.26 22.71 -6.58
CA THR A 182 -3.93 22.84 -8.01
C THR A 182 -4.23 21.57 -8.79
N HIS A 183 -3.96 20.40 -8.21
CA HIS A 183 -4.27 19.12 -8.85
C HIS A 183 -5.76 18.82 -8.86
N LEU A 184 -6.49 19.24 -7.82
CA LEU A 184 -7.94 19.12 -7.78
C LEU A 184 -8.58 19.92 -8.93
N ILE A 185 -8.12 21.16 -9.16
CA ILE A 185 -8.61 22.00 -10.26
C ILE A 185 -8.21 21.42 -11.60
N GLU A 186 -6.95 21.02 -11.77
CA GLU A 186 -6.42 20.44 -13.02
C GLU A 186 -7.16 19.18 -13.44
N LYS A 187 -7.52 18.31 -12.48
CA LYS A 187 -8.28 17.08 -12.73
C LYS A 187 -9.79 17.32 -12.77
N GLY A 188 -10.27 18.54 -12.51
CA GLY A 188 -11.67 18.91 -12.64
C GLY A 188 -12.57 18.61 -11.43
N GLY A 189 -12.02 18.14 -10.31
CA GLY A 189 -12.79 17.91 -9.09
C GLY A 189 -12.41 16.65 -8.31
N TYR A 190 -13.16 16.38 -7.23
CA TYR A 190 -12.89 15.25 -6.31
C TYR A 190 -13.30 13.90 -6.89
N GLU A 191 -14.16 13.91 -7.90
CA GLU A 191 -14.59 12.76 -8.68
C GLU A 191 -13.47 12.20 -9.56
N ASN A 192 -12.50 13.04 -9.94
CA ASN A 192 -11.41 12.67 -10.85
C ASN A 192 -10.06 12.48 -10.15
N ILE A 193 -10.03 12.51 -8.81
CA ILE A 193 -8.82 12.31 -8.01
C ILE A 193 -8.91 11.02 -7.18
N THR A 194 -7.80 10.30 -7.13
CA THR A 194 -7.63 9.01 -6.42
C THR A 194 -6.88 9.16 -5.10
N PHE A 195 -6.49 10.37 -4.71
CA PHE A 195 -5.72 10.60 -3.49
C PHE A 195 -6.23 11.83 -2.75
N ASN A 196 -5.98 11.88 -1.44
CA ASN A 196 -6.35 13.03 -0.62
C ASN A 196 -5.11 13.87 -0.22
N ASN A 197 -5.35 15.00 0.44
CA ASN A 197 -4.29 15.90 0.88
C ASN A 197 -3.24 15.22 1.78
N ARG A 198 -3.66 14.27 2.62
CA ARG A 198 -2.77 13.53 3.53
C ARG A 198 -1.87 12.57 2.75
N ASP A 199 -2.40 11.90 1.73
CA ASP A 199 -1.59 11.02 0.88
C ASP A 199 -0.49 11.85 0.16
N LEU A 200 -0.85 13.01 -0.40
CA LEU A 200 0.13 13.91 -1.03
C LEU A 200 1.19 14.39 -0.03
N ARG A 201 0.77 14.80 1.17
CA ARG A 201 1.67 15.19 2.25
C ARG A 201 2.65 14.08 2.60
N ASN A 202 2.15 12.85 2.75
CA ASN A 202 2.97 11.70 3.10
C ASN A 202 3.99 11.41 1.99
N ALA A 203 3.56 11.41 0.73
CA ALA A 203 4.44 11.16 -0.42
C ALA A 203 5.56 12.21 -0.52
N ILE A 204 5.22 13.50 -0.43
CA ILE A 204 6.21 14.59 -0.41
C ILE A 204 7.16 14.44 0.79
N ASN A 205 6.65 14.10 1.98
CA ASN A 205 7.50 13.94 3.16
C ASN A 205 8.42 12.72 3.08
N VAL A 206 8.02 11.64 2.39
CA VAL A 206 8.94 10.53 2.05
C VAL A 206 10.04 11.06 1.14
N GLU A 207 9.67 11.72 0.04
CA GLU A 207 10.64 12.25 -0.93
C GLU A 207 11.60 13.25 -0.30
N ARG A 208 11.11 14.17 0.54
CA ARG A 208 11.93 15.13 1.28
C ARG A 208 12.97 14.44 2.17
N ARG A 209 12.60 13.35 2.84
CA ARG A 209 13.52 12.59 3.68
C ARG A 209 14.59 11.89 2.84
N SER A 210 14.22 11.38 1.67
CA SER A 210 15.15 10.69 0.78
C SER A 210 16.07 11.64 -0.01
N SER A 211 15.60 12.84 -0.36
CA SER A 211 16.29 13.75 -1.30
C SER A 211 17.01 14.94 -0.66
N ARG A 212 16.62 15.36 0.56
CA ARG A 212 17.18 16.59 1.19
C ARG A 212 18.41 16.37 2.06
N PHE A 213 18.79 15.12 2.32
CA PHE A 213 20.07 14.79 2.95
C PHE A 213 21.00 14.25 1.88
N SER A 214 21.73 15.15 1.22
CA SER A 214 22.75 14.77 0.26
C SER A 214 24.02 14.30 0.97
N ALA A 215 24.91 13.62 0.24
CA ALA A 215 26.25 13.30 0.74
C ALA A 215 27.03 14.55 1.19
N ALA A 216 26.77 15.72 0.58
CA ALA A 216 27.38 16.98 0.98
C ALA A 216 26.86 17.46 2.35
N ASP A 217 25.57 17.27 2.65
CA ASP A 217 25.00 17.61 3.96
C ASP A 217 25.56 16.70 5.06
N ALA A 218 25.75 15.42 4.75
CA ALA A 218 26.40 14.46 5.65
C ALA A 218 27.86 14.85 5.94
N ALA A 219 28.60 15.24 4.91
CA ALA A 219 29.99 15.71 5.03
C ALA A 219 30.08 17.02 5.83
N GLY A 220 29.15 17.96 5.61
CA GLY A 220 29.05 19.20 6.37
C GLY A 220 28.77 18.95 7.86
N LEU A 221 27.84 18.04 8.17
CA LEU A 221 27.53 17.66 9.55
C LEU A 221 28.71 16.95 10.24
N ASP A 222 29.41 16.05 9.53
CA ASP A 222 30.62 15.40 10.06
C ASP A 222 31.75 16.41 10.30
N ALA A 223 31.96 17.36 9.39
CA ALA A 223 32.93 18.43 9.57
C ALA A 223 32.59 19.31 10.78
N TYR A 224 31.32 19.67 10.95
CA TYR A 224 30.86 20.39 12.13
C TYR A 224 31.11 19.60 13.42
N PHE A 225 30.76 18.32 13.46
CA PHE A 225 31.01 17.47 14.63
C PHE A 225 32.50 17.28 14.94
N LYS A 226 33.37 17.20 13.93
CA LYS A 226 34.82 17.19 14.13
C LYS A 226 35.29 18.49 14.80
N ALA A 227 34.90 19.64 14.26
CA ALA A 227 35.23 20.93 14.84
C ALA A 227 34.71 21.08 16.29
N GLN A 228 33.51 20.56 16.60
CA GLN A 228 32.97 20.58 17.96
C GLN A 228 33.77 19.69 18.92
N ARG A 229 34.26 18.52 18.48
CA ARG A 229 35.14 17.67 19.31
C ARG A 229 36.49 18.32 19.58
N ASP A 230 37.04 19.03 18.61
CA ASP A 230 38.32 19.74 18.76
C ASP A 230 38.20 20.89 19.77
N LEU A 231 37.06 21.61 19.75
CA LEU A 231 36.79 22.71 20.68
C LEU A 231 36.38 22.24 22.08
N HIS A 232 35.69 21.10 22.17
CA HIS A 232 35.07 20.63 23.40
C HIS A 232 35.34 19.12 23.59
N PRO A 233 36.32 18.74 24.44
CA PRO A 233 36.69 17.34 24.65
C PRO A 233 35.55 16.44 25.15
N GLU A 234 34.56 17.02 25.83
CA GLU A 234 33.37 16.30 26.32
C GLU A 234 32.23 16.24 25.29
N PHE A 235 32.37 16.82 24.09
CA PHE A 235 31.40 16.68 23.02
C PHE A 235 31.42 15.25 22.46
N TYR A 236 30.24 14.67 22.24
CA TYR A 236 30.10 13.35 21.65
C TYR A 236 29.23 13.40 20.40
N SER A 237 29.62 12.66 19.37
CA SER A 237 28.81 12.45 18.19
C SER A 237 29.06 11.11 17.54
N SER A 238 28.04 10.60 16.85
CA SER A 238 28.07 9.40 16.03
C SER A 238 27.17 9.62 14.82
N ILE A 239 27.66 9.26 13.63
CA ILE A 239 26.91 9.31 12.37
C ILE A 239 26.79 7.89 11.83
N GLN A 240 25.60 7.54 11.34
CA GLN A 240 25.34 6.30 10.63
C GLN A 240 24.95 6.62 9.19
N VAL A 241 25.54 5.88 8.25
CA VAL A 241 25.18 5.85 6.84
C VAL A 241 24.70 4.43 6.48
N ASP A 242 23.87 4.30 5.45
CA ASP A 242 23.49 3.00 4.91
C ASP A 242 24.55 2.45 3.93
N ASP A 243 24.26 1.28 3.35
CA ASP A 243 25.14 0.59 2.40
C ASP A 243 25.38 1.38 1.11
N ASP A 244 24.47 2.31 0.77
CA ASP A 244 24.58 3.19 -0.39
C ASP A 244 25.30 4.53 -0.03
N GLY A 245 25.79 4.64 1.20
CA GLY A 245 26.48 5.84 1.71
C GLY A 245 25.54 7.00 2.01
N VAL A 246 24.22 6.76 2.06
CA VAL A 246 23.22 7.78 2.38
C VAL A 246 23.17 7.95 3.90
N PHE A 247 23.17 9.21 4.34
CA PHE A 247 23.02 9.55 5.75
C PHE A 247 21.68 9.03 6.29
N THR A 248 21.72 8.23 7.35
CA THR A 248 20.51 7.65 7.96
C THR A 248 20.21 8.25 9.32
N ASN A 249 21.21 8.29 10.21
CA ASN A 249 21.03 8.74 11.58
C ASN A 249 22.25 9.54 12.06
N ALA A 250 22.01 10.53 12.92
CA ALA A 250 23.06 11.13 13.74
C ALA A 250 22.63 11.18 15.20
N PHE A 251 23.59 10.99 16.09
CA PHE A 251 23.46 11.23 17.50
C PHE A 251 24.56 12.21 17.93
N TRP A 252 24.22 13.21 18.71
CA TRP A 252 25.21 14.10 19.31
C TRP A 252 24.77 14.56 20.70
N SER A 253 25.75 14.92 21.51
CA SER A 253 25.54 15.53 22.81
C SER A 253 26.68 16.49 23.10
N ASP A 254 26.35 17.76 23.36
CA ASP A 254 27.35 18.76 23.67
C ASP A 254 27.94 18.56 25.08
N ALA A 255 29.11 19.15 25.30
CA ALA A 255 29.85 19.02 26.56
C ALA A 255 29.02 19.47 27.78
N ARG A 256 28.21 20.53 27.64
CA ARG A 256 27.38 21.05 28.73
C ARG A 256 26.23 20.09 29.02
N SER A 257 25.57 19.56 28.00
CA SER A 257 24.51 18.55 28.18
C SER A 257 25.03 17.29 28.87
N ARG A 258 26.22 16.81 28.49
CA ARG A 258 26.87 15.66 29.15
C ARG A 258 27.27 15.97 30.59
N GLY A 259 27.82 17.16 30.86
CA GLY A 259 28.14 17.61 32.22
C GLY A 259 26.90 17.75 33.11
N THR A 260 25.82 18.30 32.55
CA THR A 260 24.52 18.45 33.23
C THR A 260 23.91 17.08 33.52
N CYS A 261 23.95 16.15 32.56
CA CYS A 261 23.50 14.77 32.77
C CYS A 261 24.28 14.06 33.88
N LYS A 262 25.62 14.23 33.93
CA LYS A 262 26.46 13.71 35.03
C LYS A 262 26.08 14.29 36.39
N TYR A 263 25.67 15.56 36.46
CA TYR A 263 25.37 16.26 37.71
C TYR A 263 23.93 16.04 38.21
N PHE A 264 22.94 16.08 37.32
CA PHE A 264 21.52 16.04 37.67
C PHE A 264 20.85 14.68 37.44
N GLY A 265 21.44 13.80 36.63
CA GLY A 265 20.83 12.53 36.22
C GLY A 265 19.72 12.66 35.15
N ASP A 266 19.30 11.50 34.63
CA ASP A 266 18.31 11.12 33.59
C ASP A 266 17.23 12.13 33.12
N VAL A 267 17.62 13.30 32.63
CA VAL A 267 16.71 14.13 31.81
C VAL A 267 16.96 13.85 30.33
N ILE A 268 16.09 13.03 29.73
CA ILE A 268 16.03 12.83 28.28
C ILE A 268 14.85 13.64 27.73
N THR A 269 15.13 14.71 27.00
CA THR A 269 14.14 15.47 26.24
C THR A 269 14.13 15.01 24.80
N PHE A 270 13.00 14.46 24.34
CA PHE A 270 12.78 14.12 22.94
C PHE A 270 12.13 15.30 22.22
N ASP A 271 12.90 15.98 21.37
CA ASP A 271 12.33 16.90 20.40
C ASP A 271 11.89 16.11 19.15
N THR A 272 10.58 15.99 18.96
CA THR A 272 9.99 15.29 17.80
C THR A 272 9.73 16.21 16.61
N THR A 273 10.22 17.46 16.64
CA THR A 273 9.96 18.46 15.60
C THR A 273 10.91 18.40 14.39
N PHE A 274 11.84 17.44 14.36
CA PHE A 274 12.82 17.29 13.27
C PHE A 274 12.17 16.76 11.99
N ALA A 275 11.58 17.68 11.21
CA ALA A 275 11.23 17.61 9.78
C ALA A 275 10.25 18.73 9.35
N CYS A 276 9.72 19.53 10.28
CA CYS A 276 8.70 20.54 9.98
C CYS A 276 9.24 21.96 9.77
N ASN A 277 10.45 22.26 10.23
CA ASN A 277 11.04 23.60 10.12
C ASN A 277 12.06 23.65 8.97
N ARG A 278 11.77 24.51 7.99
CA ARG A 278 12.72 24.92 6.96
C ARG A 278 13.65 25.95 7.59
N TYR A 279 14.77 25.50 8.15
CA TYR A 279 15.85 26.42 8.53
C TYR A 279 16.53 26.89 7.25
N VAL A 280 16.39 28.18 6.95
CA VAL A 280 17.20 28.86 5.94
C VAL A 280 18.45 29.31 6.69
N PHE A 281 19.61 28.75 6.32
CA PHE A 281 20.91 29.32 6.70
C PHE A 281 21.25 30.46 5.75
#